data_AF-A0A817Z1Z6-F1
#
_entry.id   AF-A0A817Z1Z6-F1
#
_cell.length_a   1.000
_cell.length_b   1.000
_cell.length_c   1.000
_cell.angle_alpha   90.00
_cell.angle_beta   90.00
_cell.angle_gamma   90.00
#
_symmetry.space_group_name_H-M   'P 1'
#
loop_
_entity.id
_entity.type
_entity.pdbx_description
1 polymer ?
#
loop_
_entity_poly.entity_id
_entity_poly.type
_entity_poly.pdbx_seq_one_letter_code
_entity_poly.pdbx_strand_id
1 'polypeptide(L)'
;MRSTNVVFSNPSLPLNLAHSGTGTVTLKLQHESNIDVAMSGTGRLTLSGRIQGDGQLRFSGTGELNAFYCPMKIVDIQMSGTGLAYVYGVEGVRAILSGTGTICHRGPLLSQIISGTGSIRECIPEETTEGPAQTTKEPAQTTKGPAQTTKESEHSSSESGQIMSRNQQLMMILTTTIVFFFF
;
A
#
# COMPACT_ATOMS: atom_id res chain seq x y z
N MET A 1 9.46 11.82 -5.36
CA MET A 1 8.18 11.69 -6.08
C MET A 1 7.19 10.91 -5.22
N ARG A 2 5.88 11.20 -5.27
CA ARG A 2 4.81 10.38 -4.67
C ARG A 2 3.88 9.91 -5.79
N SER A 3 3.45 8.65 -5.77
CA SER A 3 2.55 8.09 -6.78
C SER A 3 1.47 7.24 -6.10
N THR A 4 0.22 7.68 -6.17
CA THR A 4 -0.94 6.91 -5.70
C THR A 4 -1.58 6.25 -6.91
N ASN A 5 -1.56 4.92 -6.97
CA ASN A 5 -2.13 4.17 -8.09
C ASN A 5 -3.25 3.26 -7.58
N VAL A 6 -4.42 3.35 -8.22
CA VAL A 6 -5.51 2.39 -7.98
C VAL A 6 -5.37 1.28 -9.01
N VAL A 7 -5.06 0.07 -8.56
CA VAL A 7 -4.87 -1.09 -9.42
C VAL A 7 -6.20 -1.80 -9.61
N PHE A 8 -6.64 -1.89 -10.86
CA PHE A 8 -7.80 -2.69 -11.26
C PHE A 8 -7.31 -3.93 -12.04
N SER A 9 -7.13 -5.04 -11.33
CA SER A 9 -6.81 -6.36 -11.86
C SER A 9 -8.06 -7.24 -11.99
N ASN A 10 -7.97 -8.36 -12.71
CA ASN A 10 -9.01 -9.40 -12.62
C ASN A 10 -8.95 -10.01 -11.20
N PRO A 11 -10.01 -9.89 -10.38
CA PRO A 11 -9.97 -10.28 -8.97
C PRO A 11 -9.67 -11.76 -8.72
N SER A 12 -9.94 -12.64 -9.70
CA SER A 12 -9.79 -14.10 -9.57
C SER A 12 -8.39 -14.63 -9.91
N LEU A 13 -7.55 -13.86 -10.61
CA LEU A 13 -6.20 -14.26 -11.02
C LEU A 13 -5.13 -13.73 -10.04
N PRO A 14 -3.98 -14.38 -9.86
CA PRO A 14 -2.88 -13.84 -9.05
C PRO A 14 -2.42 -12.47 -9.54
N LEU A 15 -2.28 -11.52 -8.61
CA LEU A 15 -1.78 -10.17 -8.88
C LEU A 15 -0.32 -10.05 -8.42
N ASN A 16 0.59 -9.73 -9.34
CA ASN A 16 1.99 -9.47 -8.99
C ASN A 16 2.27 -7.96 -9.02
N LEU A 17 2.83 -7.44 -7.92
CA LEU A 17 3.19 -6.05 -7.74
C LEU A 17 4.69 -5.95 -7.49
N ALA A 18 5.40 -5.14 -8.27
CA ALA A 18 6.83 -4.89 -8.06
C ALA A 18 7.08 -3.38 -7.91
N HIS A 19 7.80 -2.96 -6.87
CA HIS A 19 8.26 -1.58 -6.66
C HIS A 19 9.78 -1.54 -6.49
N SER A 20 10.45 -0.74 -7.32
CA SER A 20 11.89 -0.53 -7.23
C SER A 20 12.22 0.96 -7.28
N GLY A 21 12.95 1.43 -6.26
CA GLY A 21 13.45 2.81 -6.19
C GLY A 21 13.31 3.48 -4.83
N THR A 22 13.34 4.82 -4.85
CA THR A 22 13.25 5.70 -3.67
C THR A 22 11.84 6.26 -3.42
N GLY A 23 10.93 6.07 -4.38
CA GLY A 23 9.59 6.68 -4.36
C GLY A 23 8.65 6.14 -3.28
N THR A 24 7.64 6.95 -2.93
CA THR A 24 6.47 6.49 -2.16
C THR A 24 5.36 6.07 -3.10
N VAL A 25 4.90 4.82 -2.95
CA VAL A 25 3.76 4.25 -3.67
C VAL A 25 2.66 3.90 -2.66
N THR A 26 1.43 4.33 -2.94
CA THR A 26 0.25 3.92 -2.17
C THR A 26 -0.75 3.25 -3.11
N LEU A 27 -1.15 2.02 -2.76
CA LEU A 27 -2.10 1.21 -3.52
C LEU A 27 -3.35 0.92 -2.67
N LYS A 28 -4.51 0.98 -3.31
CA LYS A 28 -5.77 0.47 -2.77
C LYS A 28 -6.20 -0.73 -3.61
N LEU A 29 -6.36 -1.89 -2.97
CA LEU A 29 -6.57 -3.19 -3.60
C LEU A 29 -7.90 -3.80 -3.12
N GLN A 30 -8.65 -4.37 -4.05
CA GLN A 30 -9.78 -5.25 -3.78
C GLN A 30 -9.61 -6.49 -4.66
N HIS A 31 -9.25 -7.62 -4.06
CA HIS A 31 -8.80 -8.80 -4.80
C HIS A 31 -9.28 -10.08 -4.11
N GLU A 32 -9.62 -11.10 -4.89
CA GLU A 32 -10.20 -12.35 -4.37
C GLU A 32 -9.22 -13.52 -4.41
N SER A 33 -8.23 -13.43 -5.30
CA SER A 33 -7.11 -14.37 -5.41
C SER A 33 -5.95 -14.01 -4.47
N ASN A 34 -4.85 -14.77 -4.62
CA ASN A 34 -3.58 -14.49 -3.94
C ASN A 34 -2.87 -13.27 -4.56
N ILE A 35 -1.96 -12.65 -3.81
CA ILE A 35 -1.07 -11.59 -4.31
C ILE A 35 0.41 -11.91 -4.09
N ASP A 36 1.27 -11.43 -4.97
CA ASP A 36 2.72 -11.43 -4.85
C ASP A 36 3.22 -9.98 -4.87
N VAL A 37 4.04 -9.59 -3.89
CA VAL A 37 4.52 -8.22 -3.70
C VAL A 37 6.04 -8.23 -3.54
N ALA A 38 6.75 -7.75 -4.55
CA ALA A 38 8.20 -7.54 -4.53
C ALA A 38 8.52 -6.05 -4.31
N MET A 39 9.33 -5.73 -3.30
CA MET A 39 9.82 -4.38 -3.05
C MET A 39 11.34 -4.37 -2.95
N SER A 40 12.00 -3.45 -3.64
CA SER A 40 13.45 -3.27 -3.56
C SER A 40 13.87 -1.80 -3.43
N GLY A 41 14.88 -1.55 -2.59
CA GLY A 41 15.46 -0.22 -2.37
C GLY A 41 15.01 0.47 -1.07
N THR A 42 14.79 1.78 -1.15
CA THR A 42 14.71 2.67 0.04
C THR A 42 13.38 3.43 0.15
N GLY A 43 12.48 3.28 -0.83
CA GLY A 43 11.17 3.93 -0.84
C GLY A 43 10.18 3.40 0.19
N ARG A 44 8.90 3.75 0.03
CA ARG A 44 7.79 3.25 0.86
C ARG A 44 6.68 2.68 -0.02
N LEU A 45 6.20 1.48 0.29
CA LEU A 45 5.03 0.87 -0.34
C LEU A 45 3.93 0.68 0.70
N THR A 46 2.82 1.42 0.58
CA THR A 46 1.64 1.26 1.42
C THR A 46 0.55 0.51 0.65
N LEU A 47 0.06 -0.60 1.19
CA LEU A 47 -1.08 -1.35 0.67
C LEU A 47 -2.29 -1.17 1.60
N SER A 48 -3.46 -1.01 1.00
CA SER A 48 -4.72 -0.84 1.73
C SER A 48 -5.88 -1.55 1.02
N GLY A 49 -6.91 -1.96 1.75
CA GLY A 49 -8.12 -2.55 1.18
C GLY A 49 -8.40 -3.95 1.71
N ARG A 50 -8.67 -4.92 0.83
CA ARG A 50 -9.00 -6.30 1.22
C ARG A 50 -8.57 -7.32 0.16
N ILE A 51 -7.87 -8.35 0.61
CA ILE A 51 -7.50 -9.54 -0.17
C ILE A 51 -8.23 -10.75 0.44
N GLN A 52 -8.85 -11.62 -0.36
CA GLN A 52 -9.45 -12.86 0.16
C GLN A 52 -8.47 -14.04 0.18
N GLY A 53 -7.46 -14.04 -0.70
CA GLY A 53 -6.39 -15.03 -0.74
C GLY A 53 -5.19 -14.73 0.16
N ASP A 54 -4.14 -15.50 -0.04
CA ASP A 54 -2.84 -15.39 0.65
C ASP A 54 -1.93 -14.32 0.01
N GLY A 55 -1.02 -13.75 0.79
CA GLY A 55 -0.03 -12.78 0.33
C GLY A 55 1.40 -13.29 0.43
N GLN A 56 2.15 -13.27 -0.67
CA GLN A 56 3.60 -13.47 -0.69
C GLN A 56 4.30 -12.11 -0.78
N LEU A 57 5.04 -11.72 0.27
CA LEU A 57 5.66 -10.41 0.42
C LEU A 57 7.18 -10.58 0.47
N ARG A 58 7.89 -10.06 -0.52
CA ARG A 58 9.37 -10.10 -0.61
C ARG A 58 9.92 -8.67 -0.60
N PHE A 59 10.65 -8.29 0.44
CA PHE A 59 11.17 -6.93 0.60
C PHE A 59 12.69 -6.95 0.85
N SER A 60 13.46 -6.32 -0.05
CA SER A 60 14.92 -6.22 0.03
C SER A 60 15.40 -4.77 0.06
N GLY A 61 15.85 -4.28 1.22
CA GLY A 61 16.44 -2.94 1.36
C GLY A 61 16.29 -2.29 2.74
N THR A 62 16.12 -0.97 2.73
CA THR A 62 16.10 -0.11 3.93
C THR A 62 14.82 0.72 4.07
N GLY A 63 13.91 0.62 3.10
CA GLY A 63 12.63 1.33 3.07
C GLY A 63 11.55 0.77 4.02
N GLU A 64 10.29 1.05 3.70
CA GLU A 64 9.13 0.61 4.48
C GLU A 64 8.04 -0.07 3.64
N LEU A 65 7.63 -1.27 4.04
CA LEU A 65 6.48 -1.98 3.48
C LEU A 65 5.32 -1.95 4.49
N ASN A 66 4.25 -1.24 4.20
CA ASN A 66 3.10 -1.10 5.09
C ASN A 66 1.85 -1.73 4.48
N ALA A 67 1.65 -3.03 4.71
CA ALA A 67 0.49 -3.80 4.29
C ALA A 67 -0.55 -3.98 5.42
N PHE A 68 -0.41 -3.24 6.52
CA PHE A 68 -1.19 -3.43 7.74
C PHE A 68 -2.69 -3.13 7.57
N TYR A 69 -3.01 -2.20 6.65
CA TYR A 69 -4.37 -1.83 6.25
C TYR A 69 -4.93 -2.69 5.11
N CYS A 70 -4.25 -3.80 4.78
CA CYS A 70 -4.61 -4.72 3.70
C CYS A 70 -4.62 -6.17 4.25
N PRO A 71 -5.62 -6.56 5.07
CA PRO A 71 -5.73 -7.92 5.56
C PRO A 71 -5.74 -8.94 4.43
N MET A 72 -4.95 -9.99 4.61
CA MET A 72 -4.82 -11.17 3.75
C MET A 72 -5.11 -12.41 4.59
N LYS A 73 -5.34 -13.57 3.96
CA LYS A 73 -5.64 -14.82 4.66
C LYS A 73 -4.43 -15.32 5.45
N ILE A 74 -3.42 -15.87 4.77
CA ILE A 74 -2.08 -16.11 5.33
C ILE A 74 -1.08 -15.17 4.65
N VAL A 75 -0.14 -14.62 5.42
CA VAL A 75 0.99 -13.83 4.89
C VAL A 75 2.28 -14.62 4.99
N ASP A 76 2.92 -14.90 3.85
CA ASP A 76 4.32 -15.28 3.75
C ASP A 76 5.16 -14.01 3.54
N ILE A 77 5.91 -13.57 4.55
CA ILE A 77 6.84 -12.42 4.40
C ILE A 77 8.30 -12.85 4.50
N GLN A 78 9.09 -12.43 3.51
CA GLN A 78 10.55 -12.55 3.47
C GLN A 78 11.14 -11.14 3.38
N MET A 79 11.86 -10.71 4.41
CA MET A 79 12.54 -9.40 4.44
C MET A 79 14.05 -9.57 4.53
N SER A 80 14.79 -8.83 3.70
CA SER A 80 16.26 -8.77 3.70
C SER A 80 16.75 -7.33 3.82
N GLY A 81 17.61 -7.05 4.82
CA GLY A 81 18.21 -5.73 5.04
C GLY A 81 17.83 -5.11 6.39
N THR A 82 17.59 -3.79 6.39
CA THR A 82 17.43 -2.97 7.61
C THR A 82 16.07 -2.27 7.70
N GLY A 83 15.19 -2.49 6.71
CA GLY A 83 13.90 -1.82 6.60
C GLY A 83 12.86 -2.26 7.64
N LEU A 84 11.65 -1.74 7.46
CA LEU A 84 10.51 -1.97 8.35
C LEU A 84 9.32 -2.51 7.56
N ALA A 85 8.77 -3.64 7.99
CA ALA A 85 7.56 -4.22 7.43
C ALA A 85 6.43 -4.25 8.46
N TYR A 86 5.22 -3.87 8.04
CA TYR A 86 3.97 -4.04 8.79
C TYR A 86 3.03 -4.93 7.98
N VAL A 87 2.58 -6.06 8.55
CA VAL A 87 1.72 -7.05 7.86
C VAL A 87 0.55 -7.52 8.73
N TYR A 88 -0.53 -7.96 8.09
CA TYR A 88 -1.70 -8.53 8.76
C TYR A 88 -2.20 -9.78 8.01
N GLY A 89 -1.94 -10.95 8.59
CA GLY A 89 -2.52 -12.22 8.16
C GLY A 89 -3.61 -12.64 9.14
N VAL A 90 -4.84 -12.81 8.66
CA VAL A 90 -6.02 -13.11 9.49
C VAL A 90 -5.97 -14.52 10.07
N GLU A 91 -5.58 -15.50 9.25
CA GLU A 91 -5.35 -16.90 9.69
C GLU A 91 -3.89 -17.15 10.09
N GLY A 92 -2.97 -16.27 9.69
CA GLY A 92 -1.65 -16.15 10.33
C GLY A 92 -0.54 -15.63 9.43
N VAL A 93 0.67 -15.55 10.01
CA VAL A 93 1.87 -14.99 9.37
C VAL A 93 3.05 -15.97 9.49
N ARG A 94 3.75 -16.17 8.38
CA ARG A 94 5.02 -16.91 8.27
C ARG A 94 6.11 -15.91 7.89
N ALA A 95 7.12 -15.72 8.75
CA ALA A 95 8.05 -14.60 8.64
C ALA A 95 9.52 -15.05 8.58
N ILE A 96 10.26 -14.58 7.57
CA ILE A 96 11.70 -14.79 7.44
C ILE A 96 12.38 -13.41 7.37
N LEU A 97 13.38 -13.20 8.23
CA LEU A 97 14.11 -11.94 8.36
C LEU A 97 15.62 -12.17 8.28
N SER A 98 16.26 -11.64 7.24
CA SER A 98 17.72 -11.65 7.07
C SER A 98 18.28 -10.24 7.23
N GLY A 99 18.97 -9.95 8.33
CA GLY A 99 19.58 -8.64 8.61
C GLY A 99 19.15 -8.02 9.95
N THR A 100 18.93 -6.70 9.95
CA THR A 100 18.75 -5.89 11.19
C THR A 100 17.39 -5.17 11.25
N GLY A 101 16.51 -5.39 10.27
CA GLY A 101 15.21 -4.72 10.19
C GLY A 101 14.18 -5.19 11.23
N THR A 102 12.94 -4.72 11.09
CA THR A 102 11.79 -5.19 11.89
C THR A 102 10.64 -5.68 11.01
N ILE A 103 10.03 -6.79 11.40
CA ILE A 103 8.70 -7.20 10.93
C ILE A 103 7.70 -7.05 12.10
N CYS A 104 6.83 -6.06 12.02
CA CYS A 104 5.60 -5.96 12.80
C CYS A 104 4.52 -6.84 12.12
N HIS A 105 3.99 -7.83 12.82
CA HIS A 105 2.83 -8.59 12.35
C HIS A 105 1.58 -8.31 13.21
N ARG A 106 0.40 -8.56 12.62
CA ARG A 106 -0.87 -8.73 13.32
C ARG A 106 -1.45 -10.09 12.93
N GLY A 107 -2.05 -10.78 13.89
CA GLY A 107 -2.53 -12.15 13.72
C GLY A 107 -1.44 -13.18 14.03
N PRO A 108 -1.83 -14.47 14.15
CA PRO A 108 -0.99 -15.49 14.79
C PRO A 108 0.28 -15.78 13.99
N LEU A 109 1.42 -15.82 14.69
CA LEU A 109 2.71 -16.15 14.09
C LEU A 109 2.85 -17.67 13.94
N LEU A 110 2.66 -18.16 12.71
CA LEU A 110 2.71 -19.58 12.37
C LEU A 110 4.15 -20.11 12.30
N SER A 111 5.09 -19.29 11.85
CA SER A 111 6.53 -19.57 11.90
C SER A 111 7.35 -18.29 11.84
N GLN A 112 8.56 -18.34 12.42
CA GLN A 112 9.55 -17.28 12.29
C GLN A 112 10.97 -17.83 12.12
N ILE A 113 11.77 -17.15 11.29
CA ILE A 113 13.21 -17.37 11.14
C ILE A 113 13.89 -16.00 11.12
N ILE A 114 14.90 -15.80 11.97
CA ILE A 114 15.74 -14.60 11.99
C ILE A 114 17.19 -15.00 11.76
N SER A 115 17.84 -14.37 10.78
CA SER A 115 19.26 -14.51 10.45
C SER A 115 19.92 -13.13 10.51
N GLY A 116 20.39 -12.73 11.68
CA GLY A 116 20.92 -11.40 11.96
C GLY A 116 20.51 -10.90 13.35
N THR A 117 20.35 -9.59 13.49
CA THR A 117 20.02 -8.90 14.77
C THR A 117 18.68 -8.18 14.75
N GLY A 118 17.88 -8.39 13.69
CA GLY A 118 16.54 -7.82 13.54
C GLY A 118 15.48 -8.43 14.48
N SER A 119 14.26 -7.91 14.40
CA SER A 119 13.14 -8.29 15.28
C SER A 119 11.90 -8.67 14.47
N ILE A 120 11.28 -9.81 14.80
CA ILE A 120 9.89 -10.13 14.43
C ILE A 120 9.07 -10.01 15.71
N ARG A 121 7.96 -9.27 15.67
CA ARG A 121 7.08 -9.07 16.85
C ARG A 121 5.65 -8.75 16.44
N GLU A 122 4.70 -9.06 17.32
CA GLU A 122 3.33 -8.61 17.17
C GLU A 122 3.24 -7.10 17.45
N CYS A 123 2.46 -6.40 16.64
CA CYS A 123 2.20 -4.98 16.76
C CYS A 123 0.69 -4.76 16.63
N ILE A 124 0.06 -4.26 17.69
CA ILE A 124 -1.36 -3.89 17.71
C ILE A 124 -1.44 -2.40 17.32
N PRO A 125 -2.31 -1.97 16.40
CA PRO A 125 -2.53 -0.55 16.17
C PRO A 125 -3.27 0.04 17.38
N GLU A 126 -3.08 1.32 17.68
CA GLU A 126 -4.07 2.01 18.51
C GLU A 126 -5.43 1.95 17.78
N GLU A 127 -6.49 1.52 18.48
CA GLU A 127 -7.83 1.68 17.95
C GLU A 127 -8.15 3.18 17.94
N THR A 128 -8.22 3.78 16.75
CA THR A 128 -8.62 5.16 16.56
C THR A 128 -10.02 5.35 17.11
N THR A 129 -10.13 5.78 18.37
CA THR A 129 -11.38 5.77 19.14
C THR A 129 -12.20 7.03 18.79
N GLU A 130 -12.55 7.17 17.51
CA GLU A 130 -13.49 8.17 17.02
C GLU A 130 -14.92 7.78 17.40
N GLY A 131 -15.21 7.92 18.70
CA GLY A 131 -16.59 7.96 19.19
C GLY A 131 -17.37 9.09 18.52
N PRO A 132 -18.68 8.93 18.28
CA PRO A 132 -19.44 9.85 17.43
C PRO A 132 -19.53 11.25 18.06
N ALA A 133 -18.86 12.23 17.45
CA ALA A 133 -18.91 13.64 17.84
C ALA A 133 -20.25 14.29 17.49
N GLN A 134 -21.31 13.92 18.20
CA GLN A 134 -22.59 14.64 18.17
C GLN A 134 -22.51 15.92 19.01
N THR A 135 -22.62 17.07 18.35
CA THR A 135 -23.15 18.30 18.95
C THR A 135 -23.90 19.06 17.86
N THR A 136 -25.06 19.63 18.19
CA THR A 136 -26.06 20.07 17.21
C THR A 136 -26.43 21.54 17.42
N LYS A 137 -26.90 22.19 16.35
CA LYS A 137 -27.59 23.51 16.25
C LYS A 137 -26.71 24.76 16.02
N GLU A 138 -26.62 25.16 14.75
CA GLU A 138 -27.33 26.31 14.13
C GLU A 138 -27.87 27.49 15.00
N PRO A 139 -28.17 28.69 14.42
CA PRO A 139 -28.12 29.08 12.98
C PRO A 139 -27.50 30.47 12.67
N ALA A 140 -27.49 30.84 11.38
CA ALA A 140 -27.90 32.15 10.80
C ALA A 140 -27.02 32.69 9.64
N GLN A 141 -27.63 33.49 8.76
CA GLN A 141 -27.09 33.99 7.48
C GLN A 141 -26.75 35.50 7.54
N THR A 142 -26.03 36.03 6.54
CA THR A 142 -26.30 37.34 5.89
C THR A 142 -25.56 37.45 4.54
N THR A 143 -26.08 38.28 3.63
CA THR A 143 -25.82 38.29 2.17
C THR A 143 -25.24 39.62 1.68
N LYS A 144 -24.37 39.63 0.64
CA LYS A 144 -24.41 40.51 -0.58
C LYS A 144 -23.10 40.46 -1.41
N GLY A 145 -23.20 40.68 -2.73
CA GLY A 145 -22.10 41.02 -3.65
C GLY A 145 -22.24 42.45 -4.21
N PRO A 146 -21.76 42.83 -5.42
CA PRO A 146 -21.13 41.99 -6.48
C PRO A 146 -19.87 42.62 -7.17
N ALA A 147 -19.50 42.07 -8.34
CA ALA A 147 -18.69 42.65 -9.46
C ALA A 147 -17.16 42.35 -9.60
N GLN A 148 -16.82 41.64 -10.69
CA GLN A 148 -15.86 41.98 -11.78
C GLN A 148 -14.82 43.10 -11.58
N THR A 149 -13.54 43.05 -12.02
CA THR A 149 -12.60 42.03 -12.58
C THR A 149 -11.16 42.65 -12.55
N THR A 150 -10.02 42.21 -13.13
CA THR A 150 -9.59 41.24 -14.18
C THR A 150 -8.07 40.96 -14.07
N LYS A 151 -7.57 39.84 -14.64
CA LYS A 151 -6.14 39.54 -14.97
C LYS A 151 -5.14 39.45 -13.78
N GLU A 152 -3.97 38.76 -13.83
CA GLU A 152 -3.42 37.68 -14.70
C GLU A 152 -2.04 37.25 -14.14
N SER A 153 -1.77 35.95 -13.91
CA SER A 153 -0.45 35.28 -14.04
C SER A 153 -0.43 33.85 -13.43
N GLU A 154 -0.31 32.86 -14.32
CA GLU A 154 0.49 31.62 -14.28
C GLU A 154 0.55 30.60 -13.09
N HIS A 155 0.75 29.34 -13.54
CA HIS A 155 1.49 28.23 -12.91
C HIS A 155 0.83 27.34 -11.84
N SER A 156 0.10 26.31 -12.31
CA SER A 156 0.22 24.95 -11.75
C SER A 156 0.14 23.93 -12.89
N SER A 157 0.87 22.83 -12.79
CA SER A 157 1.13 21.87 -13.89
C SER A 157 0.01 20.82 -14.06
N SER A 158 0.00 20.18 -15.23
CA SER A 158 -1.05 19.26 -15.67
C SER A 158 -1.12 17.94 -14.89
N GLU A 159 -2.33 17.58 -14.44
CA GLU A 159 -2.66 16.19 -14.06
C GLU A 159 -2.72 15.30 -15.32
N SER A 160 -1.57 14.72 -15.68
CA SER A 160 -1.48 13.77 -16.79
C SER A 160 -1.88 12.34 -16.36
N GLY A 161 -3.17 12.14 -16.06
CA GLY A 161 -3.74 10.81 -15.86
C GLY A 161 -3.66 9.98 -17.14
N GLN A 162 -2.72 9.05 -17.23
CA GLN A 162 -2.54 8.21 -18.43
C GLN A 162 -3.70 7.21 -18.59
N ILE A 163 -4.65 7.54 -19.46
CA ILE A 163 -5.64 6.59 -19.96
C ILE A 163 -4.91 5.57 -20.84
N MET A 164 -4.79 4.34 -20.33
CA MET A 164 -3.99 3.28 -20.95
C MET A 164 -4.62 2.80 -22.27
N SER A 165 -3.79 2.50 -23.28
CA SER A 165 -4.29 2.10 -24.60
C SER A 165 -4.99 0.74 -24.57
N ARG A 166 -6.07 0.57 -25.34
CA ARG A 166 -6.85 -0.68 -25.44
C ARG A 166 -6.00 -1.91 -25.79
N ASN A 167 -4.87 -1.72 -26.47
CA ASN A 167 -3.94 -2.81 -26.81
C ASN A 167 -3.01 -3.17 -25.63
N GLN A 168 -2.64 -2.22 -24.77
CA GLN A 168 -1.95 -2.50 -23.50
C GLN A 168 -2.90 -3.19 -22.51
N GLN A 169 -4.16 -2.73 -22.47
CA GLN A 169 -5.22 -3.34 -21.67
C GLN A 169 -5.43 -4.82 -22.00
N LEU A 170 -5.29 -5.21 -23.28
CA LEU A 170 -5.36 -6.61 -23.72
C LEU A 170 -4.14 -7.44 -23.28
N MET A 171 -2.94 -6.84 -23.28
CA MET A 171 -1.69 -7.52 -22.90
C MET A 171 -1.62 -7.83 -21.39
N MET A 172 -2.29 -7.04 -20.55
CA MET A 172 -2.33 -7.23 -19.09
C MET A 172 -3.14 -8.45 -18.63
N ILE A 173 -3.93 -9.06 -19.53
CA ILE A 173 -4.91 -10.12 -19.22
C ILE A 173 -4.25 -11.49 -18.92
N LEU A 174 -3.10 -11.80 -19.51
CA LEU A 174 -2.51 -13.14 -19.41
C LEU A 174 -1.72 -13.38 -18.11
N THR A 175 -1.02 -12.37 -17.61
CA THR A 175 -0.41 -12.33 -16.28
C THR A 175 -0.27 -10.87 -15.85
N THR A 176 -1.05 -10.44 -14.85
CA THR A 176 -1.03 -9.05 -14.37
C THR A 176 0.15 -8.82 -13.43
N THR A 177 1.33 -8.58 -14.02
CA THR A 177 2.54 -8.13 -13.32
C THR A 177 2.74 -6.64 -13.52
N ILE A 178 2.50 -5.85 -12.47
CA ILE A 178 2.61 -4.39 -12.49
C ILE A 178 3.96 -4.01 -11.88
N VAL A 179 4.88 -3.52 -12.71
CA VAL A 179 6.22 -3.12 -12.28
C VAL A 179 6.35 -1.60 -12.26
N PHE A 180 6.54 -1.06 -11.06
CA PHE A 180 6.86 0.34 -10.81
C PHE A 180 8.38 0.51 -10.75
N PHE A 181 8.94 1.17 -11.76
CA PHE A 181 10.31 1.67 -11.76
C PHE A 181 10.28 3.18 -11.47
N PHE A 182 10.94 3.62 -10.38
CA PHE A 182 11.10 5.04 -10.07
C PHE A 182 12.59 5.36 -9.84
N PHE A 183 13.19 6.04 -10.82
CA PHE A 183 14.49 6.70 -10.72
C PHE A 183 14.34 8.11 -10.14
#